data_AF-A0A451AIN5-F1
#
_entry.id   AF-A0A451AIN5-F1
#
_cell.length_a   1.000
_cell.length_b   1.000
_cell.length_c   1.000
_cell.angle_alpha   90.00
_cell.angle_beta   90.00
_cell.angle_gamma   90.00
#
_symmetry.space_group_name_H-M   'P 1'
#
loop_
_entity.id
_entity.type
_entity.pdbx_description
1 polymer ?
#
loop_
_entity_poly.entity_id
_entity_poly.type
_entity_poly.pdbx_seq_one_letter_code
_entity_poly.pdbx_strand_id
1 'polypeptide(L)'
;ECAGYELERSLSNLLTWLERATGEQVVLLIDEYDTPIHAGYQSGFYEEITGFMRNWLSGALKDHASLKKGVLTGILRVARESIFSGLNNLAVAGILKTGPFADKFGFTEPEVAQLLADSGLSETLPEARKWYNGYLFGETIIYNPWSILNFIYERPAPPTAYWVNTSSNDLVRELLESGGAEIREDLEALLAGGSVECPVTEDLPLRDIRGDTWAIWSLLLFSGYLKPVGTRTHRNRLRHQLAIPNLEVETLYGRIVDHWLARHIKLEYLDDLLDALITGNVP
;
A
#
# COMPACT_ATOMS: atom_id res chain seq x y z
N GLU A 1 -24.50 24.07 -9.77
CA GLU A 1 -24.00 24.61 -8.48
C GLU A 1 -24.76 24.05 -7.26
N CYS A 2 -26.09 24.16 -7.15
CA CYS A 2 -26.84 23.62 -5.98
C CYS A 2 -26.62 22.11 -5.71
N ALA A 3 -26.61 21.26 -6.74
CA ALA A 3 -26.45 19.81 -6.54
C ALA A 3 -25.08 19.42 -5.97
N GLY A 4 -24.01 20.13 -6.34
CA GLY A 4 -22.66 19.86 -5.81
C GLY A 4 -22.56 20.17 -4.32
N TYR A 5 -23.12 21.31 -3.90
CA TYR A 5 -23.17 21.71 -2.50
C TYR A 5 -24.00 20.74 -1.63
N GLU A 6 -25.12 20.22 -2.17
CA GLU A 6 -25.92 19.20 -1.47
C GLU A 6 -25.16 17.89 -1.28
N LEU A 7 -24.40 17.44 -2.29
CA LEU A 7 -23.57 16.24 -2.20
C LEU A 7 -22.43 16.41 -1.19
N GLU A 8 -21.74 17.55 -1.18
CA GLU A 8 -20.69 17.83 -0.21
C GLU A 8 -21.21 17.83 1.25
N ARG A 9 -22.47 18.19 1.46
CA ARG A 9 -23.09 18.18 2.80
C ARG A 9 -23.74 16.86 3.18
N SER A 10 -23.83 15.91 2.25
CA SER A 10 -24.56 14.65 2.44
C SER A 10 -24.14 13.90 3.70
N LEU A 11 -22.83 13.77 3.94
CA LEU A 11 -22.31 13.03 5.10
C LEU A 11 -22.59 13.75 6.42
N SER A 12 -22.40 15.06 6.49
CA SER A 12 -22.75 15.86 7.68
C SER A 12 -24.25 15.79 8.00
N ASN A 13 -25.10 15.88 6.97
CA ASN A 13 -26.54 15.74 7.14
C ASN A 13 -26.90 14.34 7.65
N LEU A 14 -26.24 13.29 7.11
CA LEU A 14 -26.43 11.91 7.55
C LEU A 14 -26.10 11.73 9.04
N LEU A 15 -24.97 12.28 9.53
CA LEU A 15 -24.61 12.22 10.95
C LEU A 15 -25.70 12.86 11.82
N THR A 16 -26.19 14.03 11.42
CA THR A 16 -27.25 14.76 12.13
C THR A 16 -28.56 13.95 12.17
N TRP A 17 -28.93 13.30 11.06
CA TRP A 17 -30.15 12.51 10.99
C TRP A 17 -30.07 11.23 11.80
N LEU A 18 -28.91 10.56 11.81
CA LEU A 18 -28.69 9.36 12.61
C LEU A 18 -28.74 9.66 14.11
N GLU A 19 -28.12 10.74 14.57
CA GLU A 19 -28.22 11.16 15.98
C GLU A 19 -29.67 11.48 16.35
N ARG A 20 -30.41 12.20 15.50
CA ARG A 20 -31.84 12.50 15.76
C ARG A 20 -32.70 11.24 15.83
N ALA A 21 -32.42 10.24 15.01
CA ALA A 21 -33.19 9.00 14.95
C ALA A 21 -32.87 8.06 16.13
N THR A 22 -31.63 8.06 16.62
CA THR A 22 -31.16 7.11 17.64
C THR A 22 -31.04 7.72 19.04
N GLY A 23 -30.92 9.05 19.14
CA GLY A 23 -30.59 9.76 20.36
C GLY A 23 -29.12 9.71 20.75
N GLU A 24 -28.25 9.10 19.94
CA GLU A 24 -26.85 8.83 20.26
C GLU A 24 -25.90 9.46 19.23
N GLN A 25 -24.73 9.91 19.68
CA GLN A 25 -23.69 10.41 18.79
C GLN A 25 -23.14 9.29 17.89
N VAL A 26 -22.81 9.63 16.64
CA VAL A 26 -22.45 8.67 15.59
C VAL A 26 -20.96 8.34 15.61
N VAL A 27 -20.62 7.06 15.43
CA VAL A 27 -19.27 6.62 15.08
C VAL A 27 -19.18 6.46 13.57
N LEU A 28 -18.28 7.20 12.93
CA LEU A 28 -18.06 7.18 11.50
C LEU A 28 -16.84 6.33 11.17
N LEU A 29 -17.03 5.28 10.37
CA LEU A 29 -15.97 4.42 9.87
C LEU A 29 -15.95 4.53 8.33
N ILE A 30 -14.84 5.00 7.77
CA ILE A 30 -14.65 5.10 6.32
C ILE A 30 -13.44 4.28 5.95
N ASP A 31 -13.67 3.23 5.17
CA ASP A 31 -12.60 2.45 4.59
C ASP A 31 -12.19 3.01 3.22
N GLU A 32 -10.91 2.85 2.89
CA GLU A 32 -10.28 3.29 1.64
C GLU A 32 -10.72 4.69 1.18
N TYR A 33 -10.62 5.67 2.09
CA TYR A 33 -11.11 7.03 1.82
C TYR A 33 -10.41 7.69 0.61
N ASP A 34 -9.22 7.21 0.25
CA ASP A 34 -8.39 7.68 -0.83
C ASP A 34 -8.67 7.02 -2.19
N THR A 35 -9.44 5.93 -2.26
CA THR A 35 -9.80 5.26 -3.53
C THR A 35 -10.41 6.22 -4.58
N PRO A 36 -11.36 7.12 -4.24
CA PRO A 36 -11.87 8.09 -5.20
C PRO A 36 -10.80 9.06 -5.72
N ILE A 37 -9.82 9.41 -4.88
CA ILE A 37 -8.71 10.31 -5.23
C ILE A 37 -7.78 9.62 -6.24
N HIS A 38 -7.48 8.34 -6.01
CA HIS A 38 -6.72 7.51 -6.96
C HIS A 38 -7.43 7.43 -8.32
N ALA A 39 -8.74 7.16 -8.33
CA ALA A 39 -9.52 7.10 -9.55
C ALA A 39 -9.53 8.44 -10.31
N GLY A 40 -9.66 9.55 -9.58
CA GLY A 40 -9.60 10.89 -10.17
C GLY A 40 -8.22 11.26 -10.72
N TYR A 41 -7.15 10.77 -10.09
CA TYR A 41 -5.80 10.90 -10.63
C TYR A 41 -5.64 10.20 -11.98
N GLN A 42 -6.03 8.93 -12.06
CA GLN A 42 -5.94 8.13 -13.30
C GLN A 42 -6.83 8.68 -14.42
N SER A 43 -7.97 9.25 -14.05
CA SER A 43 -8.97 9.76 -15.00
C SER A 43 -8.82 11.26 -15.31
N GLY A 44 -7.83 11.94 -14.73
CA GLY A 44 -7.52 13.35 -15.03
C GLY A 44 -8.39 14.41 -14.36
N PHE A 45 -9.14 14.07 -13.30
CA PHE A 45 -9.98 15.01 -12.51
C PHE A 45 -9.55 15.13 -11.04
N TYR A 46 -8.23 15.02 -10.80
CA TYR A 46 -7.65 14.96 -9.46
C TYR A 46 -8.02 16.17 -8.56
N GLU A 47 -8.00 17.39 -9.11
CA GLU A 47 -8.28 18.60 -8.32
C GLU A 47 -9.75 18.67 -7.90
N GLU A 48 -10.65 18.30 -8.81
CA GLU A 48 -12.09 18.29 -8.60
C GLU A 48 -12.48 17.30 -7.51
N ILE A 49 -11.98 16.06 -7.58
CA ILE A 49 -12.29 15.04 -6.56
C ILE A 49 -11.65 15.38 -5.21
N THR A 50 -10.43 15.92 -5.21
CA THR A 50 -9.75 16.32 -3.97
C THR A 50 -10.51 17.46 -3.30
N GLY A 51 -11.00 18.44 -4.07
CA GLY A 51 -11.83 19.53 -3.58
C GLY A 51 -13.16 19.03 -2.98
N PHE A 52 -13.84 18.12 -3.68
CA PHE A 52 -15.07 17.50 -3.20
C PHE A 52 -14.84 16.71 -1.89
N MET A 53 -13.84 15.82 -1.88
CA MET A 53 -13.53 14.98 -0.71
C MET A 53 -13.12 15.81 0.50
N ARG A 54 -12.38 16.91 0.30
CA ARG A 54 -12.08 17.89 1.35
C ARG A 54 -13.33 18.44 1.99
N ASN A 55 -14.27 18.95 1.18
CA ASN A 55 -15.48 19.58 1.69
C ASN A 55 -16.39 18.55 2.37
N TRP A 56 -16.54 17.38 1.75
CA TRP A 56 -17.36 16.27 2.23
C TRP A 56 -16.88 15.70 3.57
N LEU A 57 -15.57 15.42 3.70
CA LEU A 57 -14.98 14.91 4.93
C LEU A 57 -14.88 15.99 6.01
N SER A 58 -14.48 17.23 5.65
CA SER A 58 -14.39 18.32 6.63
C SER A 58 -15.74 18.66 7.24
N GLY A 59 -16.82 18.65 6.44
CA GLY A 59 -18.17 18.90 6.93
C GLY A 59 -18.63 17.89 7.99
N ALA A 60 -18.18 16.63 7.89
CA ALA A 60 -18.55 15.58 8.83
C ALA A 60 -17.60 15.46 10.02
N LEU A 61 -16.30 15.68 9.83
CA LEU A 61 -15.25 15.38 10.82
C LEU A 61 -14.84 16.57 11.68
N LYS A 62 -15.06 17.80 11.20
CA LYS A 62 -14.63 19.02 11.89
C LYS A 62 -15.71 19.54 12.84
N ASP A 63 -15.44 19.49 14.14
CA ASP A 63 -16.27 20.08 15.20
C ASP A 63 -17.78 19.72 15.12
N HIS A 64 -18.10 18.55 14.54
CA HIS A 64 -19.48 18.15 14.32
C HIS A 64 -20.11 17.60 15.60
N ALA A 65 -21.14 18.27 16.12
CA ALA A 65 -21.76 17.92 17.41
C ALA A 65 -22.28 16.47 17.46
N SER A 66 -22.82 15.97 16.34
CA SER A 66 -23.32 14.59 16.23
C SER A 66 -22.24 13.52 16.09
N LEU A 67 -20.96 13.89 15.90
CA LEU A 67 -19.88 12.93 15.73
C LEU A 67 -19.28 12.57 17.08
N LYS A 68 -19.30 11.28 17.43
CA LYS A 68 -18.58 10.74 18.59
C LYS A 68 -17.11 10.49 18.28
N LYS A 69 -16.85 9.80 17.17
CA LYS A 69 -15.52 9.38 16.74
C LYS A 69 -15.52 9.08 15.24
N GLY A 70 -14.47 9.48 14.55
CA GLY A 70 -14.20 9.09 13.16
C GLY A 70 -12.97 8.18 13.08
N VAL A 71 -13.04 7.14 12.25
CA VAL A 71 -11.89 6.32 11.85
C VAL A 71 -11.88 6.25 10.34
N LEU A 72 -10.73 6.57 9.75
CA LEU A 72 -10.50 6.53 8.31
C LEU A 72 -9.29 5.64 8.05
N THR A 73 -9.42 4.75 7.07
CA THR A 73 -8.34 3.89 6.58
C THR A 73 -8.08 4.19 5.11
N GLY A 74 -6.81 4.14 4.71
CA GLY A 74 -6.35 4.46 3.38
C GLY A 74 -4.85 4.17 3.26
N ILE A 75 -4.37 4.08 2.03
CA ILE A 75 -2.98 3.75 1.72
C ILE A 75 -2.10 4.97 1.91
N LEU A 76 -2.52 6.10 1.35
CA LEU A 76 -1.72 7.30 1.32
C LEU A 76 -2.19 8.33 2.34
N ARG A 77 -1.23 9.12 2.84
CA ARG A 77 -1.54 10.40 3.50
C ARG A 77 -1.56 11.58 2.52
N VAL A 78 -1.98 11.33 1.27
CA VAL A 78 -2.21 12.33 0.22
C VAL A 78 -3.03 13.53 0.70
N ALA A 79 -3.79 13.30 1.75
CA ALA A 79 -4.83 14.15 2.24
C ALA A 79 -4.43 15.09 3.39
N ARG A 80 -3.26 14.96 4.06
CA ARG A 80 -3.05 15.81 5.25
C ARG A 80 -2.92 17.29 4.92
N GLU A 81 -2.20 17.65 3.86
CA GLU A 81 -2.08 19.05 3.42
C GLU A 81 -3.26 19.52 2.54
N SER A 82 -3.91 18.61 1.81
CA SER A 82 -4.94 18.97 0.82
C SER A 82 -6.38 18.84 1.34
N ILE A 83 -6.74 17.77 2.05
CA ILE A 83 -8.10 17.42 2.46
C ILE A 83 -8.33 17.65 3.97
N PHE A 84 -7.31 17.41 4.80
CA PHE A 84 -7.37 17.49 6.25
C PHE A 84 -6.63 18.70 6.84
N SER A 85 -6.18 19.64 6.01
CA SER A 85 -5.49 20.85 6.48
C SER A 85 -6.33 21.71 7.43
N GLY A 86 -7.66 21.54 7.39
CA GLY A 86 -8.60 22.18 8.31
C GLY A 86 -8.92 21.39 9.58
N LEU A 87 -8.45 20.14 9.72
CA LEU A 87 -8.71 19.27 10.87
C LEU A 87 -7.57 19.38 11.90
N ASN A 88 -7.91 19.75 13.12
CA ASN A 88 -6.99 19.89 14.25
C ASN A 88 -7.05 18.71 15.24
N ASN A 89 -7.93 17.73 14.99
CA ASN A 89 -8.25 16.61 15.86
C ASN A 89 -7.80 15.23 15.32
N LEU A 90 -6.89 15.22 14.33
CA LEU A 90 -6.46 13.99 13.67
C LEU A 90 -5.31 13.30 14.42
N ALA A 91 -5.53 12.07 14.85
CA ALA A 91 -4.47 11.15 15.29
C ALA A 91 -4.17 10.16 14.16
N VAL A 92 -2.90 10.07 13.75
CA VAL A 92 -2.48 9.20 12.64
C VAL A 92 -1.66 8.02 13.17
N ALA A 93 -2.17 6.82 12.93
CA ALA A 93 -1.45 5.58 13.15
C ALA A 93 -0.90 5.08 11.81
N GLY A 94 0.41 5.23 11.59
CA GLY A 94 1.08 4.75 10.37
C GLY A 94 2.00 3.57 10.65
N ILE A 95 2.37 2.86 9.59
CA ILE A 95 3.17 1.62 9.66
C ILE A 95 4.58 1.83 10.21
N LEU A 96 5.14 3.04 10.15
CA LEU A 96 6.48 3.34 10.67
C LEU A 96 6.51 3.68 12.16
N LYS A 97 5.35 3.87 12.79
CA LYS A 97 5.26 4.27 14.20
C LYS A 97 4.89 3.06 15.04
N THR A 98 5.68 2.81 16.10
CA THR A 98 5.26 1.90 17.16
C THR A 98 3.98 2.46 17.80
N GLY A 99 2.97 1.61 17.94
CA GLY A 99 1.68 2.03 18.44
C GLY A 99 0.71 0.87 18.66
N PRO A 100 -0.48 1.17 19.21
CA PRO A 100 -1.45 0.16 19.64
C PRO A 100 -2.09 -0.62 18.48
N PHE A 101 -1.77 -0.26 17.23
CA PHE A 101 -2.34 -0.86 16.02
C PHE A 101 -1.35 -1.72 15.24
N ALA A 102 -0.11 -1.86 15.72
CA ALA A 102 0.96 -2.58 15.01
C ALA A 102 0.60 -4.05 14.72
N ASP A 103 -0.18 -4.68 15.60
CA ASP A 103 -0.61 -6.08 15.52
C ASP A 103 -2.08 -6.24 15.10
N LYS A 104 -2.73 -5.18 14.58
CA LYS A 104 -4.20 -5.17 14.32
C LYS A 104 -4.60 -5.29 12.86
N PHE A 105 -3.66 -5.13 11.92
CA PHE A 105 -3.92 -5.07 10.48
C PHE A 105 -3.29 -6.23 9.69
N GLY A 106 -3.07 -7.35 10.37
CA GLY A 106 -2.52 -8.58 9.78
C GLY A 106 -2.57 -9.73 10.78
N PHE A 107 -2.02 -10.88 10.41
CA PHE A 107 -1.81 -11.97 11.36
C PHE A 107 -0.38 -11.97 11.88
N THR A 108 -0.20 -12.21 13.17
CA THR A 108 1.09 -12.45 13.79
C THR A 108 1.56 -13.88 13.54
N GLU A 109 2.86 -14.15 13.67
CA GLU A 109 3.41 -15.51 13.55
C GLU A 109 2.68 -16.55 14.42
N PRO A 110 2.35 -16.27 15.71
CA PRO A 110 1.59 -17.22 16.52
C PRO A 110 0.17 -17.47 16.00
N GLU A 111 -0.51 -16.44 15.50
CA GLU A 111 -1.86 -16.58 14.93
C GLU A 111 -1.83 -17.42 13.65
N VAL A 112 -0.86 -17.20 12.76
CA VAL A 112 -0.68 -18.02 11.55
C VAL A 112 -0.34 -19.47 11.92
N ALA A 113 0.55 -19.69 12.89
CA ALA A 113 0.89 -21.03 13.35
C ALA A 113 -0.35 -21.76 13.90
N GLN A 114 -1.20 -21.06 14.65
CA GLN A 114 -2.45 -21.62 15.17
C GLN A 114 -3.44 -21.95 14.04
N LEU A 115 -3.67 -21.02 13.10
CA LEU A 115 -4.56 -21.24 11.95
C LEU A 115 -4.13 -22.46 11.10
N LEU A 116 -2.83 -22.61 10.88
CA LEU A 116 -2.27 -23.75 10.17
C LEU A 116 -2.44 -25.04 10.96
N ALA A 117 -2.22 -25.02 12.27
CA ALA A 117 -2.42 -26.19 13.12
C ALA A 117 -3.88 -26.65 13.15
N ASP A 118 -4.82 -25.72 13.29
CA ASP A 118 -6.26 -25.99 13.29
C ASP A 118 -6.74 -26.56 11.95
N SER A 119 -6.02 -26.24 10.86
CA SER A 119 -6.28 -26.76 9.52
C SER A 119 -5.52 -28.06 9.19
N GLY A 120 -4.72 -28.60 10.12
CA GLY A 120 -3.90 -29.80 9.89
C GLY A 120 -2.68 -29.57 8.98
N LEU A 121 -2.21 -28.33 8.86
CA LEU A 121 -1.16 -27.86 7.94
C LEU A 121 0.09 -27.33 8.66
N SER A 122 0.33 -27.69 9.92
CA SER A 122 1.43 -27.17 10.74
C SER A 122 2.82 -27.21 10.06
N GLU A 123 3.09 -28.27 9.31
CA GLU A 123 4.37 -28.48 8.58
C GLU A 123 4.60 -27.44 7.48
N THR A 124 3.56 -26.70 7.07
CA THR A 124 3.63 -25.71 5.98
C THR A 124 3.96 -24.29 6.45
N LEU A 125 4.11 -24.07 7.77
CA LEU A 125 4.47 -22.76 8.32
C LEU A 125 5.75 -22.15 7.71
N PRO A 126 6.85 -22.90 7.47
CA PRO A 126 8.03 -22.34 6.82
C PRO A 126 7.75 -21.82 5.40
N GLU A 127 6.85 -22.49 4.67
CA GLU A 127 6.46 -22.09 3.33
C GLU A 127 5.59 -20.83 3.37
N ALA A 128 4.58 -20.80 4.25
CA ALA A 128 3.75 -19.61 4.50
C ALA A 128 4.60 -18.40 4.92
N ARG A 129 5.61 -18.61 5.77
CA ARG A 129 6.56 -17.59 6.20
C ARG A 129 7.32 -16.99 5.02
N LYS A 130 7.80 -17.83 4.12
CA LYS A 130 8.58 -17.40 2.95
C LYS A 130 7.73 -16.57 1.97
N TRP A 131 6.47 -16.95 1.80
CA TRP A 131 5.57 -16.35 0.82
C TRP A 131 4.82 -15.13 1.30
N TYR A 132 4.40 -15.09 2.58
CA TYR A 132 3.35 -14.17 3.02
C TYR A 132 3.71 -13.34 4.27
N ASN A 133 4.86 -13.58 4.89
CA ASN A 133 5.36 -12.79 6.02
C ASN A 133 6.11 -11.53 5.56
N GLY A 134 6.50 -10.66 6.49
CA GLY A 134 7.56 -9.67 6.29
C GLY A 134 7.11 -8.23 6.44
N TYR A 135 5.81 -7.95 6.61
CA TYR A 135 5.34 -6.58 6.77
C TYR A 135 5.68 -6.08 8.18
N LEU A 136 6.62 -5.13 8.28
CA LEU A 136 7.04 -4.56 9.57
C LEU A 136 6.20 -3.32 9.90
N PHE A 137 5.35 -3.45 10.91
CA PHE A 137 4.50 -2.38 11.45
C PHE A 137 5.05 -1.98 12.82
N GLY A 138 5.72 -0.83 12.88
CA GLY A 138 6.52 -0.43 14.03
C GLY A 138 7.59 -1.48 14.33
N GLU A 139 7.36 -2.30 15.36
CA GLU A 139 8.24 -3.39 15.79
C GLU A 139 7.63 -4.79 15.58
N THR A 140 6.40 -4.85 15.06
CA THR A 140 5.66 -6.11 14.86
C THR A 140 5.73 -6.53 13.41
N ILE A 141 6.13 -7.76 13.16
CA ILE A 141 6.06 -8.36 11.82
C ILE A 141 4.72 -9.08 11.69
N ILE A 142 3.99 -8.76 10.63
CA ILE A 142 2.69 -9.34 10.33
C ILE A 142 2.67 -9.98 8.94
N TYR A 143 1.72 -10.90 8.77
CA TYR A 143 1.37 -11.58 7.55
C TYR A 143 0.16 -10.92 6.91
N ASN A 144 0.08 -10.98 5.57
CA ASN A 144 -1.12 -10.59 4.84
C ASN A 144 -2.26 -11.60 5.12
N PRO A 145 -3.42 -11.17 5.68
CA PRO A 145 -4.52 -12.09 6.00
C PRO A 145 -5.11 -12.78 4.77
N TRP A 146 -5.31 -12.05 3.68
CA TRP A 146 -5.89 -12.58 2.44
C TRP A 146 -5.02 -13.69 1.85
N SER A 147 -3.70 -13.48 1.81
CA SER A 147 -2.78 -14.49 1.30
C SER A 147 -2.74 -15.75 2.18
N ILE A 148 -2.75 -15.61 3.51
CA ILE A 148 -2.77 -16.76 4.43
C ILE A 148 -4.07 -17.55 4.31
N LEU A 149 -5.23 -16.88 4.24
CA LEU A 149 -6.51 -17.56 4.12
C LEU A 149 -6.63 -18.33 2.80
N ASN A 150 -6.21 -17.74 1.68
CA ASN A 150 -6.22 -18.44 0.39
C ASN A 150 -5.20 -19.58 0.35
N PHE A 151 -4.01 -19.38 0.92
CA PHE A 151 -3.01 -20.43 1.03
C PHE A 151 -3.54 -21.67 1.75
N ILE A 152 -4.30 -21.48 2.84
CA ILE A 152 -4.95 -22.57 3.58
C ILE A 152 -6.05 -23.19 2.72
N TYR A 153 -6.93 -22.36 2.14
CA TYR A 153 -8.10 -22.78 1.40
C TYR A 153 -7.76 -23.60 0.15
N GLU A 154 -6.72 -23.23 -0.59
CA GLU A 154 -6.36 -23.86 -1.86
C GLU A 154 -5.49 -25.11 -1.72
N ARG A 155 -5.09 -25.50 -0.49
CA ARG A 155 -4.30 -26.71 -0.32
C ARG A 155 -5.01 -27.95 -0.91
N PRO A 156 -4.25 -28.83 -1.60
CA PRO A 156 -2.79 -28.95 -1.63
C PRO A 156 -2.09 -28.19 -2.77
N ALA A 157 -2.72 -27.17 -3.38
CA ALA A 157 -2.08 -26.37 -4.41
C ALA A 157 -0.77 -25.72 -3.91
N PRO A 158 0.19 -25.48 -4.82
CA PRO A 158 1.38 -24.72 -4.49
C PRO A 158 1.00 -23.28 -4.12
N PRO A 159 1.75 -22.63 -3.20
CA PRO A 159 1.55 -21.22 -2.90
C PRO A 159 1.73 -20.38 -4.17
N THR A 160 0.90 -19.35 -4.27
CA THR A 160 0.95 -18.39 -5.35
C THR A 160 0.80 -16.98 -4.80
N ALA A 161 0.88 -16.01 -5.69
CA ALA A 161 0.64 -14.61 -5.41
C ALA A 161 -0.89 -14.39 -5.35
N TYR A 162 -1.44 -14.11 -4.16
CA TYR A 162 -2.86 -13.94 -3.91
C TYR A 162 -3.29 -12.47 -3.96
N TRP A 163 -2.72 -11.62 -3.10
CA TRP A 163 -3.18 -10.23 -2.99
C TRP A 163 -2.70 -9.37 -4.17
N VAL A 164 -1.47 -9.59 -4.64
CA VAL A 164 -0.93 -8.85 -5.79
C VAL A 164 -1.65 -9.18 -7.10
N ASN A 165 -2.32 -10.33 -7.20
CA ASN A 165 -3.12 -10.67 -8.38
C ASN A 165 -4.51 -10.02 -8.36
N THR A 166 -4.95 -9.53 -7.20
CA THR A 166 -6.26 -8.90 -7.02
C THR A 166 -6.22 -7.37 -7.03
N SER A 167 -5.04 -6.75 -6.93
CA SER A 167 -4.85 -5.30 -6.99
C SER A 167 -4.70 -4.78 -8.41
N SER A 168 -5.25 -3.58 -8.70
CA SER A 168 -4.89 -2.82 -9.90
C SER A 168 -3.44 -2.33 -9.74
N ASN A 169 -2.50 -3.11 -10.28
CA ASN A 169 -1.07 -2.80 -10.26
C ASN A 169 -0.67 -1.79 -11.35
N ASP A 170 -1.64 -1.18 -12.02
CA ASP A 170 -1.41 -0.29 -13.17
C ASP A 170 -0.64 0.95 -12.75
N LEU A 171 -0.97 1.54 -11.59
CA LEU A 171 -0.23 2.68 -11.04
C LEU A 171 1.22 2.30 -10.71
N VAL A 172 1.44 1.14 -10.07
CA VAL A 172 2.79 0.67 -9.72
C VAL A 172 3.62 0.45 -10.98
N ARG A 173 3.05 -0.23 -11.97
CA ARG A 173 3.70 -0.47 -13.26
C ARG A 173 4.03 0.85 -13.94
N GLU A 174 3.07 1.77 -14.04
CA GLU A 174 3.28 3.09 -14.64
C GLU A 174 4.41 3.85 -13.94
N LEU A 175 4.43 3.87 -12.60
CA LEU A 175 5.45 4.58 -11.84
C LEU A 175 6.85 3.99 -12.04
N LEU A 176 6.98 2.66 -12.02
CA LEU A 176 8.25 1.98 -12.25
C LEU A 176 8.73 2.14 -13.70
N GLU A 177 7.83 2.07 -14.69
CA GLU A 177 8.15 2.25 -16.11
C GLU A 177 8.52 3.71 -16.45
N SER A 178 7.84 4.68 -15.82
CA SER A 178 8.15 6.10 -15.96
C SER A 178 9.43 6.51 -15.24
N GLY A 179 9.97 5.63 -14.40
CA GLY A 179 11.17 5.86 -13.62
C GLY A 179 12.41 6.02 -14.50
N GLY A 180 13.25 7.00 -14.14
CA GLY A 180 14.55 7.22 -14.76
C GLY A 180 15.56 6.10 -14.47
N ALA A 181 16.82 6.31 -14.86
CA ALA A 181 17.89 5.33 -14.64
C ALA A 181 18.05 4.95 -13.16
N GLU A 182 17.85 5.90 -12.24
CA GLU A 182 17.93 5.67 -10.79
C GLU A 182 16.96 4.57 -10.30
N ILE A 183 15.70 4.59 -10.76
CA ILE A 183 14.71 3.59 -10.38
C ILE A 183 15.11 2.21 -10.91
N ARG A 184 15.79 2.14 -12.05
CA ARG A 184 16.25 0.86 -12.62
C ARG A 184 17.37 0.25 -11.78
N GLU A 185 18.37 1.04 -11.41
CA GLU A 185 19.46 0.60 -10.53
C GLU A 185 18.92 0.13 -9.17
N ASP A 186 17.96 0.89 -8.61
CA ASP A 186 17.29 0.54 -7.36
C ASP A 186 16.46 -0.77 -7.50
N LEU A 187 15.73 -0.95 -8.60
CA LEU A 187 14.98 -2.18 -8.88
C LEU A 187 15.90 -3.39 -9.03
N GLU A 188 17.03 -3.26 -9.73
CA GLU A 188 18.03 -4.32 -9.85
C GLU A 188 18.57 -4.72 -8.48
N ALA A 189 18.88 -3.75 -7.62
CA ALA A 189 19.32 -4.01 -6.25
C ALA A 189 18.24 -4.73 -5.42
N LEU A 190 16.96 -4.35 -5.56
CA LEU A 190 15.84 -5.00 -4.86
C LEU A 190 15.65 -6.46 -5.33
N LEU A 191 15.69 -6.70 -6.64
CA LEU A 191 15.55 -8.03 -7.24
C LEU A 191 16.73 -8.95 -6.91
N ALA A 192 17.92 -8.38 -6.67
CA ALA A 192 19.07 -9.13 -6.16
C ALA A 192 18.96 -9.48 -4.66
N GLY A 193 17.85 -9.16 -4.00
CA GLY A 193 17.63 -9.36 -2.57
C GLY A 193 18.25 -8.28 -1.68
N GLY A 194 18.66 -7.16 -2.27
CA GLY A 194 19.20 -6.00 -1.57
C GLY A 194 18.14 -5.08 -0.98
N SER A 195 18.54 -3.84 -0.73
CA SER A 195 17.67 -2.79 -0.19
C SER A 195 18.01 -1.43 -0.77
N VAL A 196 17.01 -0.57 -0.88
CA VAL A 196 17.16 0.83 -1.34
C VAL A 196 17.13 1.78 -0.16
N GLU A 197 17.97 2.83 -0.19
CA GLU A 197 18.02 3.86 0.85
C GLU A 197 17.29 5.12 0.38
N CYS A 198 16.11 5.39 0.92
CA CYS A 198 15.35 6.59 0.59
C CYS A 198 14.90 7.37 1.85
N PRO A 199 14.75 8.70 1.77
CA PRO A 199 13.91 9.41 2.72
C PRO A 199 12.46 8.98 2.49
N VAL A 200 11.74 8.68 3.57
CA VAL A 200 10.31 8.37 3.49
C VAL A 200 9.52 9.61 3.83
N THR A 201 8.70 10.05 2.88
CA THR A 201 7.78 11.16 3.08
C THR A 201 6.41 10.58 3.37
N GLU A 202 5.95 10.73 4.61
CA GLU A 202 4.63 10.21 5.01
C GLU A 202 3.50 11.04 4.39
N ASP A 203 3.70 12.35 4.22
CA ASP A 203 2.71 13.32 3.69
C ASP A 203 3.01 13.64 2.21
N LEU A 204 2.61 12.75 1.28
CA LEU A 204 2.96 12.82 -0.14
C LEU A 204 1.74 13.15 -1.03
N PRO A 205 1.72 14.27 -1.77
CA PRO A 205 0.64 14.54 -2.74
C PRO A 205 0.73 13.62 -3.95
N LEU A 206 -0.39 13.01 -4.36
CA LEU A 206 -0.42 12.09 -5.52
C LEU A 206 -0.02 12.77 -6.84
N ARG A 207 -0.28 14.07 -6.96
CA ARG A 207 0.10 14.91 -8.11
C ARG A 207 1.62 14.97 -8.33
N ASP A 208 2.41 14.87 -7.26
CA ASP A 208 3.86 15.13 -7.27
C ASP A 208 4.68 13.83 -7.36
N ILE A 209 4.02 12.68 -7.52
CA ILE A 209 4.69 11.37 -7.54
C ILE A 209 5.49 11.15 -8.83
N ARG A 210 5.01 11.65 -9.97
CA ARG A 210 5.67 11.45 -11.26
C ARG A 210 7.00 12.19 -11.29
N GLY A 211 8.08 11.46 -11.53
CA GLY A 211 9.43 12.01 -11.67
C GLY A 211 10.17 12.24 -10.35
N ASP A 212 9.57 11.93 -9.20
CA ASP A 212 10.26 11.91 -7.90
C ASP A 212 10.44 10.46 -7.44
N THR A 213 11.68 9.99 -7.52
CA THR A 213 12.09 8.64 -7.09
C THR A 213 11.72 8.35 -5.63
N TRP A 214 11.88 9.34 -4.73
CA TRP A 214 11.60 9.14 -3.30
C TRP A 214 10.10 9.11 -3.01
N ALA A 215 9.31 9.88 -3.76
CA ALA A 215 7.86 9.83 -3.73
C ALA A 215 7.35 8.44 -4.12
N ILE A 216 7.90 7.87 -5.19
CA ILE A 216 7.58 6.53 -5.68
C ILE A 216 7.91 5.47 -4.61
N TRP A 217 9.11 5.51 -4.04
CA TRP A 217 9.49 4.56 -2.98
C TRP A 217 8.65 4.68 -1.72
N SER A 218 8.28 5.90 -1.33
CA SER A 218 7.38 6.14 -0.19
C SER A 218 5.98 5.55 -0.47
N LEU A 219 5.43 5.75 -1.67
CA LEU A 219 4.16 5.16 -2.07
C LEU A 219 4.21 3.63 -2.03
N LEU A 220 5.25 3.02 -2.60
CA LEU A 220 5.43 1.56 -2.65
C LEU A 220 5.54 0.94 -1.25
N LEU A 221 6.17 1.66 -0.32
CA LEU A 221 6.20 1.28 1.09
C LEU A 221 4.80 1.29 1.72
N PHE A 222 4.05 2.38 1.59
CA PHE A 222 2.72 2.49 2.23
C PHE A 222 1.66 1.57 1.59
N SER A 223 1.84 1.20 0.32
CA SER A 223 0.99 0.23 -0.38
C SER A 223 1.40 -1.23 -0.19
N GLY A 224 2.46 -1.51 0.57
CA GLY A 224 2.88 -2.87 0.89
C GLY A 224 3.72 -3.57 -0.18
N TYR A 225 4.23 -2.86 -1.19
CA TYR A 225 5.22 -3.42 -2.12
C TYR A 225 6.64 -3.42 -1.55
N LEU A 226 6.89 -2.62 -0.52
CA LEU A 226 8.16 -2.59 0.20
C LEU A 226 7.94 -2.68 1.71
N LYS A 227 8.95 -3.17 2.43
CA LYS A 227 9.03 -3.15 3.89
C LYS A 227 10.26 -2.38 4.37
N PRO A 228 10.19 -1.72 5.54
CA PRO A 228 11.38 -1.19 6.17
C PRO A 228 12.21 -2.33 6.78
N VAL A 229 13.53 -2.32 6.55
CA VAL A 229 14.48 -3.28 7.14
C VAL A 229 15.52 -2.63 8.05
N GLY A 230 15.59 -1.30 8.03
CA GLY A 230 16.51 -0.54 8.87
C GLY A 230 16.36 0.96 8.70
N THR A 231 17.04 1.71 9.56
CA THR A 231 17.14 3.16 9.45
C THR A 231 18.58 3.62 9.52
N ARG A 232 18.90 4.68 8.77
CA ARG A 232 20.19 5.36 8.83
C ARG A 232 19.99 6.85 8.92
N THR A 233 20.66 7.47 9.88
CA THR A 233 20.69 8.93 9.99
C THR A 233 21.90 9.45 9.25
N HIS A 234 21.65 10.20 8.17
CA HIS A 234 22.71 10.87 7.42
C HIS A 234 22.44 12.38 7.38
N ARG A 235 23.40 13.19 7.85
CA ARG A 235 23.29 14.66 7.91
C ARG A 235 22.02 15.15 8.61
N ASN A 236 21.67 14.54 9.75
CA ASN A 236 20.46 14.84 10.53
C ASN A 236 19.13 14.58 9.77
N ARG A 237 19.17 13.78 8.69
CA ARG A 237 17.98 13.28 7.99
C ARG A 237 17.88 11.77 8.18
N LEU A 238 16.70 11.32 8.60
CA LEU A 238 16.38 9.91 8.70
C LEU A 238 16.16 9.36 7.28
N ARG A 239 16.84 8.26 6.96
CA ARG A 239 16.61 7.45 5.77
C ARG A 239 16.20 6.06 6.19
N HIS A 240 15.30 5.46 5.43
CA HIS A 240 14.88 4.09 5.62
C HIS A 240 15.56 3.21 4.57
N GLN A 241 15.98 2.03 5.00
CA GLN A 241 16.34 0.95 4.10
C GLN A 241 15.08 0.16 3.81
N LEU A 242 14.71 0.07 2.54
CA LEU A 242 13.50 -0.61 2.08
C LEU A 242 13.87 -1.84 1.27
N ALA A 243 13.16 -2.94 1.48
CA ALA A 243 13.36 -4.20 0.76
C ALA A 243 12.02 -4.80 0.33
N ILE A 244 12.06 -5.76 -0.59
CA ILE A 244 10.89 -6.55 -0.98
C ILE A 244 10.45 -7.41 0.23
N PRO A 245 9.15 -7.45 0.58
CA PRO A 245 8.71 -8.10 1.80
C PRO A 245 8.83 -9.61 1.78
N ASN A 246 8.44 -10.25 0.67
CA ASN A 246 8.31 -11.69 0.52
C ASN A 246 8.25 -12.11 -0.98
N LEU A 247 8.21 -13.42 -1.21
CA LEU A 247 8.15 -13.99 -2.56
C LEU A 247 6.92 -13.58 -3.37
N GLU A 248 5.79 -13.34 -2.71
CA GLU A 248 4.57 -12.92 -3.39
C GLU A 248 4.77 -11.59 -4.11
N VAL A 249 5.39 -10.62 -3.43
CA VAL A 249 5.71 -9.32 -4.02
C VAL A 249 6.90 -9.41 -4.99
N GLU A 250 7.90 -10.24 -4.69
CA GLU A 250 9.02 -10.51 -5.60
C GLU A 250 8.54 -11.01 -6.97
N THR A 251 7.54 -11.91 -6.97
CA THR A 251 6.91 -12.44 -8.18
C THR A 251 6.26 -11.32 -9.01
N LEU A 252 5.63 -10.33 -8.35
CA LEU A 252 5.07 -9.18 -9.05
C LEU A 252 6.16 -8.34 -9.72
N TYR A 253 7.23 -8.01 -9.01
CA TYR A 253 8.34 -7.24 -9.57
C TYR A 253 8.98 -7.97 -10.77
N GLY A 254 9.20 -9.28 -10.66
CA GLY A 254 9.66 -10.11 -11.79
C GLY A 254 8.76 -9.97 -13.01
N ARG A 255 7.43 -10.12 -12.84
CA ARG A 255 6.46 -9.95 -13.95
C ARG A 255 6.46 -8.55 -14.55
N ILE A 256 6.71 -7.51 -13.75
CA ILE A 256 6.81 -6.13 -14.26
C ILE A 256 8.05 -5.99 -15.15
N VAL A 257 9.19 -6.54 -14.72
CA VAL A 257 10.43 -6.56 -15.49
C VAL A 257 10.28 -7.37 -16.77
N ASP A 258 9.69 -8.56 -16.70
CA ASP A 258 9.43 -9.41 -17.87
C ASP A 258 8.57 -8.68 -18.91
N HIS A 259 7.50 -8.01 -18.46
CA HIS A 259 6.65 -7.23 -19.33
C HIS A 259 7.40 -6.06 -19.98
N TRP A 260 8.25 -5.38 -19.21
CA TRP A 260 9.08 -4.30 -19.72
C TRP A 260 10.08 -4.79 -20.76
N LEU A 261 10.78 -5.91 -20.48
CA LEU A 261 11.72 -6.54 -21.41
C LEU A 261 11.01 -6.98 -22.70
N ALA A 262 9.86 -7.65 -22.60
CA ALA A 262 9.08 -8.12 -23.73
C ALA A 262 8.62 -6.99 -24.69
N ARG A 263 8.44 -5.77 -24.16
CA ARG A 263 8.09 -4.58 -24.97
C ARG A 263 9.27 -4.00 -25.74
N HIS A 264 10.50 -4.21 -25.26
CA HIS A 264 11.71 -3.65 -25.84
C HIS A 264 12.56 -4.70 -26.58
N ILE A 265 12.37 -5.98 -26.27
CA ILE A 265 13.07 -7.15 -26.81
C ILE A 265 11.99 -8.20 -27.11
N LYS A 266 12.01 -8.79 -28.30
CA LYS A 266 11.09 -9.90 -28.64
C LYS A 266 11.39 -11.08 -27.69
N LEU A 267 10.37 -11.59 -26.99
CA LEU A 267 10.47 -12.68 -26.00
C LEU A 267 11.30 -13.88 -26.47
N GLU A 268 11.14 -14.29 -27.74
CA GLU A 268 11.91 -15.39 -28.34
C GLU A 268 13.44 -15.19 -28.27
N TYR A 269 13.92 -13.93 -28.33
CA TYR A 269 15.36 -13.62 -28.22
C TYR A 269 15.82 -13.44 -26.77
N LEU A 270 14.90 -13.21 -25.83
CA LEU A 270 15.23 -13.01 -24.43
C LEU A 270 15.48 -14.35 -23.75
N ASP A 271 14.60 -15.34 -23.97
CA ASP A 271 14.77 -16.69 -23.44
C ASP A 271 16.06 -17.34 -23.99
N ASP A 272 16.29 -17.22 -25.29
CA ASP A 272 17.52 -17.69 -25.93
C ASP A 272 18.78 -17.00 -25.37
N LEU A 273 18.71 -15.70 -25.04
CA LEU A 273 19.83 -14.93 -24.48
C LEU A 273 20.07 -15.25 -23.00
N LEU A 274 19.01 -15.44 -22.21
CA LEU A 274 19.09 -15.86 -20.82
C LEU A 274 19.65 -17.28 -20.72
N ASP A 275 19.15 -18.20 -21.55
CA ASP A 275 19.67 -19.56 -21.64
C ASP A 275 21.13 -19.56 -22.11
N ALA A 276 21.50 -18.74 -23.09
CA ALA A 276 22.89 -18.58 -23.52
C ALA A 276 23.79 -18.05 -22.39
N LEU A 277 23.34 -17.09 -21.59
CA LEU A 277 24.09 -16.55 -20.45
C LEU A 277 24.24 -17.57 -19.31
N ILE A 278 23.19 -18.34 -19.01
CA ILE A 278 23.21 -19.36 -17.96
C ILE A 278 24.04 -20.58 -18.37
N THR A 279 23.96 -20.97 -19.64
CA THR A 279 24.72 -22.11 -20.19
C THR A 279 26.15 -21.74 -20.62
N GLY A 280 26.52 -20.46 -20.54
CA GLY A 280 27.84 -19.95 -20.94
C GLY A 280 28.08 -19.96 -22.45
N ASN A 281 27.02 -20.08 -23.25
CA ASN A 281 27.05 -20.20 -24.70
C ASN A 281 26.75 -18.84 -25.35
N VAL A 282 27.53 -17.83 -24.99
CA VAL A 282 27.43 -16.47 -25.55
C VAL A 282 28.24 -16.43 -26.86
N PRO A 283 27.68 -15.96 -27.99
CA PRO A 283 28.43 -15.81 -29.24
C PRO A 283 29.54 -14.75 -29.16
#